data_AF-A0A1T5K2J0-F1
#
_entry.id   AF-A0A1T5K2J0-F1
#
_cell.length_a   1.000
_cell.length_b   1.000
_cell.length_c   1.000
_cell.angle_alpha   90.00
_cell.angle_beta   90.00
_cell.angle_gamma   90.00
#
_symmetry.space_group_name_H-M   'P 1'
#
loop_
_entity.id
_entity.type
_entity.pdbx_description
1 polymer ?
#
loop_
_entity_poly.entity_id
_entity_poly.type
_entity_poly.pdbx_seq_one_letter_code
_entity_poly.pdbx_strand_id
1 'polypeptide(L)'
;MNFKAILAGAIAVVLAAGQLCAQDSIKMSKKEAELKVPRPHMKPVKSMIDGLGNALDTVETQTPGVKIILFDDNSWKYYRDPVFALQQSIFTDNWNTEVPNPFMVSLNDLPEKISLWVVDSLSCYRCPNPTKVYSRFGVRHRRRHQGVDLPLHTGDPVYAAFSGKVRMSRYNRGYGNLVVIRHENGLETFYAHLSRRDVEVGDWVEAGDIIGLGGSTGRSTGPHLHFETRYKGYAFDPEWLIDFESGVLRHRLFVLYRKYLSEGSRYVPETEDDEYEIHFGDERAYAVADSIAAVRKAEEERAAAEAAAAKYHKVRSGDTLYGLARKYGTSVAAICRLNSGLTAKSTLRIGKSIRVR
;
A
#
# COMPACT_ATOMS: atom_id res chain seq x y z
N MET A 1 6.62 43.92 9.00
CA MET A 1 7.92 43.46 8.46
C MET A 1 7.71 42.16 7.71
N ASN A 2 8.22 42.08 6.48
CA ASN A 2 7.74 41.21 5.39
C ASN A 2 8.13 39.72 5.52
N PHE A 3 7.14 38.84 5.33
CA PHE A 3 7.21 37.36 5.25
C PHE A 3 7.96 36.81 4.01
N LYS A 4 8.66 37.66 3.23
CA LYS A 4 9.38 37.28 2.00
C LYS A 4 10.89 37.04 2.18
N ALA A 5 11.44 37.26 3.38
CA ALA A 5 12.89 37.11 3.62
C ALA A 5 13.32 35.72 4.10
N ILE A 6 12.41 34.87 4.58
CA ILE A 6 12.75 33.54 5.14
C ILE A 6 12.87 32.46 4.05
N LEU A 7 12.21 32.65 2.89
CA LEU A 7 12.21 31.67 1.80
C LEU A 7 13.43 31.75 0.87
N ALA A 8 14.22 32.84 0.94
CA ALA A 8 15.39 33.03 0.08
C ALA A 8 16.68 32.40 0.66
N GLY A 9 16.71 32.09 1.96
CA GLY A 9 17.90 31.50 2.62
C GLY A 9 18.03 29.99 2.44
N ALA A 10 16.92 29.27 2.19
CA ALA A 10 16.93 27.80 2.10
C ALA A 10 17.31 27.25 0.72
N ILE A 11 17.30 28.09 -0.34
CA ILE A 11 17.60 27.66 -1.71
C ILE A 11 19.08 27.91 -2.08
N ALA A 12 19.80 28.75 -1.34
CA ALA A 12 21.20 29.09 -1.64
C ALA A 12 22.25 28.13 -1.07
N VAL A 13 21.88 27.18 -0.20
CA VAL A 13 22.86 26.24 0.42
C VAL A 13 23.05 24.95 -0.39
N VAL A 14 22.17 24.65 -1.35
CA VAL A 14 22.23 23.38 -2.11
C VAL A 14 23.15 23.45 -3.34
N LEU A 15 23.71 24.60 -3.70
CA LEU A 15 24.49 24.78 -4.94
C LEU A 15 25.99 25.05 -4.77
N ALA A 16 26.55 24.99 -3.56
CA ALA A 16 27.97 25.26 -3.33
C ALA A 16 28.62 24.30 -2.33
N ALA A 17 28.64 23.00 -2.64
CA ALA A 17 29.51 22.04 -1.97
C ALA A 17 29.83 20.83 -2.86
N GLY A 18 30.27 21.11 -4.09
CA GLY A 18 31.08 20.17 -4.85
C GLY A 18 32.53 20.26 -4.36
N GLN A 19 33.07 19.13 -3.91
CA GLN A 19 34.45 18.89 -3.46
C GLN A 19 34.88 19.51 -2.13
N LEU A 20 34.80 18.71 -1.06
CA LEU A 20 35.94 18.39 -0.18
C LEU A 20 35.61 17.18 0.70
N CYS A 21 36.58 16.27 0.77
CA CYS A 21 36.56 14.99 1.48
C CYS A 21 36.74 15.22 2.99
N ALA A 22 35.91 14.60 3.84
CA ALA A 22 36.29 14.00 5.13
C ALA A 22 35.03 13.55 5.91
N GLN A 23 34.94 12.23 6.06
CA GLN A 23 34.41 11.40 7.15
C GLN A 23 33.32 11.91 8.13
N ASP A 24 32.41 10.96 8.35
CA ASP A 24 31.45 10.81 9.45
C ASP A 24 30.14 11.62 9.40
N SER A 25 29.11 10.97 8.87
CA SER A 25 27.95 10.60 9.70
C SER A 25 26.90 9.80 8.90
N ILE A 26 26.34 8.79 9.58
CA ILE A 26 25.19 7.96 9.20
C ILE A 26 25.40 6.94 8.07
N LYS A 27 26.06 5.82 8.42
CA LYS A 27 25.76 4.54 7.77
C LYS A 27 24.33 4.11 8.19
N MET A 28 23.31 4.54 7.45
CA MET A 28 22.02 3.86 7.50
C MET A 28 22.21 2.48 6.85
N SER A 29 22.25 1.44 7.67
CA SER A 29 22.24 0.05 7.22
C SER A 29 20.99 -0.18 6.35
N LYS A 30 21.18 -0.33 5.04
CA LYS A 30 20.22 -0.97 4.13
C LYS A 30 19.99 -2.41 4.59
N LYS A 31 19.11 -2.62 5.57
CA LYS A 31 18.37 -3.87 5.69
C LYS A 31 16.96 -3.57 5.21
N GLU A 32 16.79 -3.78 3.92
CA GLU A 32 15.56 -3.58 3.17
C GLU A 32 14.45 -4.46 3.80
N ALA A 33 13.28 -3.88 4.06
CA ALA A 33 12.11 -4.66 4.44
C ALA A 33 11.79 -5.62 3.29
N GLU A 34 11.64 -6.91 3.60
CA GLU A 34 11.32 -7.90 2.58
C GLU A 34 9.84 -7.75 2.20
N LEU A 35 9.57 -7.11 1.06
CA LEU A 35 8.22 -6.98 0.52
C LEU A 35 7.73 -8.37 0.07
N LYS A 36 6.82 -8.97 0.85
CA LYS A 36 6.39 -10.37 0.61
C LYS A 36 5.57 -10.54 -0.68
N VAL A 37 4.95 -9.47 -1.20
CA VAL A 37 4.27 -9.47 -2.50
C VAL A 37 4.46 -8.10 -3.17
N PRO A 38 5.33 -7.95 -4.18
CA PRO A 38 5.36 -6.75 -5.02
C PRO A 38 4.24 -6.82 -6.07
N ARG A 39 3.44 -5.74 -6.19
CA ARG A 39 2.66 -5.51 -7.42
C ARG A 39 3.21 -4.32 -8.20
N PRO A 40 3.22 -4.40 -9.54
CA PRO A 40 3.46 -3.21 -10.36
C PRO A 40 2.35 -2.19 -10.11
N HIS A 41 2.69 -0.89 -10.14
CA HIS A 41 1.72 0.20 -10.06
C HIS A 41 0.74 0.12 -11.23
N MET A 42 -0.44 -0.44 -10.99
CA MET A 42 -1.57 -0.28 -11.89
C MET A 42 -2.27 1.03 -11.58
N LYS A 43 -2.48 1.85 -12.61
CA LYS A 43 -3.26 3.09 -12.47
C LYS A 43 -4.68 2.71 -12.01
N PRO A 44 -5.20 3.32 -10.94
CA PRO A 44 -6.59 3.10 -10.55
C PRO A 44 -7.48 3.58 -11.70
N VAL A 45 -8.21 2.67 -12.32
CA VAL A 45 -9.29 3.03 -13.22
C VAL A 45 -10.50 3.25 -12.33
N LYS A 46 -11.07 4.46 -12.41
CA LYS A 46 -12.17 4.92 -11.56
C LYS A 46 -13.38 4.01 -11.79
N SER A 47 -13.81 3.28 -10.77
CA SER A 47 -15.13 2.63 -10.79
C SER A 47 -16.18 3.73 -10.93
N MET A 48 -16.97 3.67 -12.00
CA MET A 48 -18.13 4.52 -12.17
C MET A 48 -19.33 3.62 -11.87
N ILE A 49 -19.97 3.83 -10.71
CA ILE A 49 -21.26 3.27 -10.24
C ILE A 49 -21.14 2.15 -9.19
N ASP A 50 -21.98 2.26 -8.15
CA ASP A 50 -22.23 1.26 -7.11
C ASP A 50 -23.45 0.41 -7.50
N GLY A 51 -23.24 -0.92 -7.55
CA GLY A 51 -24.23 -1.92 -7.93
C GLY A 51 -23.78 -2.68 -9.17
N LEU A 52 -23.27 -3.91 -9.00
CA LEU A 52 -22.78 -4.71 -10.12
C LEU A 52 -23.97 -5.29 -10.90
N GLY A 53 -24.07 -4.98 -12.19
CA GLY A 53 -24.96 -5.66 -13.14
C GLY A 53 -24.68 -7.18 -13.27
N ASN A 54 -25.26 -7.84 -14.28
CA ASN A 54 -24.96 -9.25 -14.51
C ASN A 54 -23.61 -9.40 -15.22
N ALA A 55 -22.82 -10.39 -14.81
CA ALA A 55 -21.53 -10.67 -15.44
C ALA A 55 -21.73 -11.14 -16.89
N LEU A 56 -21.08 -10.45 -17.83
CA LEU A 56 -21.12 -10.76 -19.27
C LEU A 56 -19.92 -11.57 -19.71
N ASP A 57 -18.70 -11.14 -19.35
CA ASP A 57 -17.46 -11.71 -19.89
C ASP A 57 -16.27 -11.52 -18.94
N THR A 58 -15.16 -12.22 -19.21
CA THR A 58 -13.90 -12.09 -18.49
C THR A 58 -12.72 -11.80 -19.43
N VAL A 59 -11.90 -10.81 -19.07
CA VAL A 59 -10.67 -10.46 -19.77
C VAL A 59 -9.46 -10.91 -18.95
N GLU A 60 -8.55 -11.66 -19.55
CA GLU A 60 -7.28 -12.06 -18.93
C GLU A 60 -6.35 -10.85 -18.74
N THR A 61 -5.63 -10.80 -17.63
CA THR A 61 -4.63 -9.73 -17.37
C THR A 61 -3.21 -10.26 -17.47
N GLN A 62 -2.23 -9.34 -17.50
CA GLN A 62 -0.80 -9.70 -17.41
C GLN A 62 -0.41 -10.27 -16.04
N THR A 63 -1.28 -10.16 -15.03
CA THR A 63 -1.04 -10.74 -13.70
C THR A 63 -1.70 -12.12 -13.65
N PRO A 64 -0.93 -13.21 -13.54
CA PRO A 64 -1.48 -14.55 -13.43
C PRO A 64 -2.51 -14.65 -12.29
N GLY A 65 -3.66 -15.28 -12.57
CA GLY A 65 -4.75 -15.43 -11.62
C GLY A 65 -5.56 -14.18 -11.34
N VAL A 66 -5.35 -13.08 -12.05
CA VAL A 66 -6.21 -11.90 -12.01
C VAL A 66 -6.85 -11.71 -13.37
N LYS A 67 -8.18 -11.63 -13.38
CA LYS A 67 -9.04 -11.37 -14.52
C LYS A 67 -9.83 -10.08 -14.31
N ILE A 68 -10.43 -9.57 -15.36
CA ILE A 68 -11.40 -8.47 -15.28
C ILE A 68 -12.75 -9.06 -15.66
N ILE A 69 -13.75 -8.98 -14.77
CA ILE A 69 -15.15 -9.28 -15.11
C ILE A 69 -15.77 -8.01 -15.69
N LEU A 70 -16.41 -8.15 -16.85
CA LEU A 70 -17.22 -7.12 -17.49
C LEU A 70 -18.70 -7.38 -17.17
N PHE A 71 -19.45 -6.31 -16.89
CA PHE A 71 -20.87 -6.38 -16.56
C PHE A 71 -21.73 -5.72 -17.65
N ASP A 72 -23.02 -6.08 -17.67
CA ASP A 72 -24.02 -5.59 -18.63
C ASP A 72 -24.39 -4.11 -18.50
N ASP A 73 -24.00 -3.49 -17.39
CA ASP A 73 -24.14 -2.06 -17.10
C ASP A 73 -22.94 -1.22 -17.55
N ASN A 74 -22.01 -1.80 -18.32
CA ASN A 74 -20.72 -1.24 -18.72
C ASN A 74 -19.75 -0.96 -17.54
N SER A 75 -19.99 -1.56 -16.38
CA SER A 75 -19.00 -1.60 -15.29
C SER A 75 -18.05 -2.80 -15.45
N TRP A 76 -16.96 -2.80 -14.67
CA TRP A 76 -16.01 -3.90 -14.64
C TRP A 76 -15.39 -4.02 -13.24
N LYS A 77 -14.98 -5.23 -12.85
CA LYS A 77 -14.24 -5.46 -11.59
C LYS A 77 -13.05 -6.39 -11.80
N TYR A 78 -11.98 -6.17 -11.04
CA TYR A 78 -10.94 -7.20 -10.95
C TYR A 78 -11.50 -8.41 -10.21
N TYR A 79 -11.34 -9.57 -10.82
CA TYR A 79 -11.63 -10.87 -10.23
C TYR A 79 -10.33 -11.62 -10.06
N ARG A 80 -10.09 -12.16 -8.86
CA ARG A 80 -8.95 -13.03 -8.64
C ARG A 80 -9.42 -14.45 -8.67
N ASP A 81 -8.84 -15.23 -9.57
CA ASP A 81 -9.11 -16.65 -9.72
C ASP A 81 -8.73 -17.36 -8.41
N PRO A 82 -9.72 -17.86 -7.64
CA PRO A 82 -9.46 -18.55 -6.39
C PRO A 82 -8.58 -19.79 -6.64
N VAL A 83 -8.69 -20.45 -7.80
CA VAL A 83 -7.88 -21.63 -8.13
C VAL A 83 -6.40 -21.28 -8.23
N PHE A 84 -6.08 -20.10 -8.77
CA PHE A 84 -4.69 -19.62 -8.82
C PHE A 84 -4.19 -19.19 -7.44
N ALA A 85 -5.02 -18.48 -6.66
CA ALA A 85 -4.67 -18.12 -5.29
C ALA A 85 -4.40 -19.38 -4.44
N LEU A 86 -5.21 -20.43 -4.61
CA LEU A 86 -5.05 -21.72 -3.92
C LEU A 86 -3.72 -22.43 -4.19
N GLN A 87 -3.05 -22.14 -5.31
CA GLN A 87 -1.74 -22.71 -5.64
C GLN A 87 -0.58 -21.94 -4.99
N GLN A 88 -0.85 -20.76 -4.41
CA GLN A 88 0.18 -20.01 -3.69
C GLN A 88 0.48 -20.68 -2.35
N SER A 89 1.77 -20.71 -2.01
CA SER A 89 2.26 -21.27 -0.75
C SER A 89 1.56 -20.67 0.47
N ILE A 90 1.07 -19.43 0.39
CA ILE A 90 0.35 -18.79 1.49
C ILE A 90 -0.94 -19.54 1.91
N PHE A 91 -1.62 -20.20 0.97
CA PHE A 91 -2.85 -20.96 1.23
C PHE A 91 -2.64 -22.47 1.35
N THR A 92 -1.40 -22.95 1.14
CA THR A 92 -1.05 -24.36 1.29
C THR A 92 -0.15 -24.62 2.50
N ASP A 93 0.79 -23.71 2.78
CA ASP A 93 1.77 -23.85 3.84
C ASP A 93 1.13 -23.64 5.20
N ASN A 94 1.39 -24.56 6.13
CA ASN A 94 0.82 -24.55 7.48
C ASN A 94 -0.71 -24.36 7.44
N TRP A 95 -1.37 -24.94 6.41
CA TRP A 95 -2.82 -24.93 6.30
C TRP A 95 -3.38 -26.05 7.17
N ASN A 96 -3.85 -25.67 8.35
CA ASN A 96 -4.53 -26.56 9.28
C ASN A 96 -5.85 -25.88 9.67
N THR A 97 -6.92 -26.64 9.79
CA THR A 97 -8.29 -26.13 10.00
C THR A 97 -8.78 -26.35 11.43
N GLU A 98 -7.95 -26.99 12.26
CA GLU A 98 -8.29 -27.48 13.58
C GLU A 98 -7.78 -26.55 14.69
N VAL A 99 -6.53 -26.08 14.57
CA VAL A 99 -5.90 -25.26 15.60
C VAL A 99 -5.91 -23.76 15.26
N PRO A 100 -6.15 -22.87 16.24
CA PRO A 100 -6.08 -21.42 16.03
C PRO A 100 -4.72 -20.95 15.50
N ASN A 101 -3.61 -21.46 16.03
CA ASN A 101 -2.27 -21.14 15.53
C ASN A 101 -1.63 -22.40 14.91
N PRO A 102 -1.59 -22.50 13.57
CA PRO A 102 -0.98 -23.65 12.89
C PRO A 102 0.52 -23.46 12.59
N PHE A 103 1.08 -22.27 12.84
CA PHE A 103 2.44 -21.94 12.46
C PHE A 103 3.44 -22.46 13.50
N MET A 104 4.49 -23.14 13.01
CA MET A 104 5.62 -23.61 13.82
C MET A 104 6.87 -22.76 13.54
N VAL A 105 6.71 -21.44 13.49
CA VAL A 105 7.78 -20.49 13.17
C VAL A 105 8.24 -19.84 14.46
N SER A 106 9.55 -19.85 14.74
CA SER A 106 10.10 -19.10 15.87
C SER A 106 10.11 -17.61 15.56
N LEU A 107 9.95 -16.78 16.59
CA LEU A 107 9.96 -15.33 16.44
C LEU A 107 11.28 -14.87 15.82
N ASN A 108 12.39 -15.50 16.20
CA ASN A 108 13.72 -15.17 15.71
C ASN A 108 13.90 -15.45 14.22
N ASP A 109 13.09 -16.33 13.65
CA ASP A 109 13.11 -16.69 12.23
C ASP A 109 12.30 -15.69 11.39
N LEU A 110 11.52 -14.80 12.02
CA LEU A 110 10.84 -13.73 11.31
C LEU A 110 11.83 -12.61 10.94
N PRO A 111 11.63 -11.96 9.77
CA PRO A 111 12.33 -10.74 9.42
C PRO A 111 12.12 -9.66 10.48
N GLU A 112 13.09 -8.76 10.63
CA GLU A 112 13.02 -7.64 11.58
C GLU A 112 11.85 -6.69 11.26
N LYS A 113 11.60 -6.45 9.96
CA LYS A 113 10.49 -5.67 9.42
C LYS A 113 9.77 -6.48 8.37
N ILE A 114 8.45 -6.46 8.41
CA ILE A 114 7.57 -7.19 7.51
C ILE A 114 6.62 -6.17 6.88
N SER A 115 6.71 -5.98 5.57
CA SER A 115 5.79 -5.11 4.84
C SER A 115 4.55 -5.90 4.42
N LEU A 116 3.40 -5.54 4.99
CA LEU A 116 2.09 -6.11 4.71
C LEU A 116 1.30 -5.16 3.81
N TRP A 117 1.14 -5.53 2.55
CA TRP A 117 0.20 -4.84 1.68
C TRP A 117 -1.22 -5.26 2.05
N VAL A 118 -1.95 -4.41 2.77
CA VAL A 118 -3.23 -4.74 3.41
C VAL A 118 -4.37 -4.70 2.39
N VAL A 119 -4.47 -3.63 1.60
CA VAL A 119 -5.49 -3.49 0.55
C VAL A 119 -5.00 -2.74 -0.67
N ASP A 120 -5.51 -3.13 -1.84
CA ASP A 120 -5.24 -2.46 -3.11
C ASP A 120 -5.98 -1.14 -3.26
N SER A 121 -7.16 -1.03 -2.67
CA SER A 121 -8.02 0.15 -2.63
C SER A 121 -8.73 0.19 -1.29
N LEU A 122 -9.08 1.38 -0.81
CA LEU A 122 -9.87 1.53 0.43
C LEU A 122 -11.27 0.89 0.31
N SER A 123 -11.76 0.67 -0.92
CA SER A 123 -12.98 -0.09 -1.19
C SER A 123 -12.85 -1.61 -0.95
N CYS A 124 -11.62 -2.12 -0.79
CA CYS A 124 -11.35 -3.55 -0.52
C CYS A 124 -11.27 -3.84 0.99
N TYR A 125 -11.93 -3.02 1.81
CA TYR A 125 -11.97 -3.12 3.25
C TYR A 125 -13.36 -2.79 3.76
N ARG A 126 -13.78 -3.49 4.82
CA ARG A 126 -14.95 -3.14 5.62
C ARG A 126 -14.60 -3.27 7.10
N CYS A 127 -15.00 -2.31 7.92
CA CYS A 127 -14.86 -2.49 9.37
C CYS A 127 -15.76 -3.67 9.83
N PRO A 128 -15.22 -4.66 10.55
CA PRO A 128 -15.99 -5.86 10.91
C PRO A 128 -17.13 -5.55 11.88
N ASN A 129 -16.97 -4.51 12.71
CA ASN A 129 -18.00 -3.93 13.56
C ASN A 129 -17.57 -2.51 13.98
N PRO A 130 -18.09 -1.44 13.36
CA PRO A 130 -17.70 -0.07 13.69
C PRO A 130 -18.29 0.34 15.05
N THR A 131 -17.43 0.44 16.06
CA THR A 131 -17.80 0.77 17.44
C THR A 131 -16.56 1.20 18.22
N LYS A 132 -16.77 1.87 19.35
CA LYS A 132 -15.68 2.16 20.28
C LYS A 132 -15.16 0.84 20.88
N VAL A 133 -13.84 0.64 20.81
CA VAL A 133 -13.17 -0.51 21.41
C VAL A 133 -13.44 -0.54 22.93
N TYR A 134 -14.01 -1.64 23.40
CA TYR A 134 -14.32 -1.83 24.82
C TYR A 134 -13.14 -2.42 25.59
N SER A 135 -12.48 -3.43 25.01
CA SER A 135 -11.25 -3.99 25.55
C SER A 135 -10.17 -3.98 24.49
N ARG A 136 -9.04 -3.35 24.81
CA ARG A 136 -7.91 -3.19 23.88
C ARG A 136 -7.02 -4.41 23.86
N PHE A 137 -6.20 -4.51 22.82
CA PHE A 137 -5.11 -5.47 22.73
C PHE A 137 -4.09 -5.24 23.85
N GLY A 138 -3.43 -6.29 24.34
CA GLY A 138 -2.31 -6.20 25.27
C GLY A 138 -2.51 -6.91 26.60
N VAL A 139 -1.73 -6.53 27.62
CA VAL A 139 -1.71 -7.22 28.91
C VAL A 139 -2.89 -6.79 29.79
N ARG A 140 -3.77 -7.73 30.14
CA ARG A 140 -4.85 -7.55 31.12
C ARG A 140 -4.56 -8.35 32.37
N HIS A 141 -4.25 -7.66 33.47
CA HIS A 141 -3.79 -8.31 34.72
C HIS A 141 -2.60 -9.26 34.45
N ARG A 142 -2.80 -10.57 34.60
CA ARG A 142 -1.79 -11.62 34.38
C ARG A 142 -2.02 -12.41 33.09
N ARG A 143 -2.94 -11.98 32.22
CA ARG A 143 -3.26 -12.66 30.95
C ARG A 143 -3.20 -11.69 29.78
N ARG A 144 -2.67 -12.17 28.66
CA ARG A 144 -2.57 -11.42 27.42
C ARG A 144 -3.88 -11.51 26.64
N HIS A 145 -4.40 -10.37 26.23
CA HIS A 145 -5.50 -10.22 25.29
C HIS A 145 -4.90 -10.06 23.89
N GLN A 146 -5.17 -11.02 23.01
CA GLN A 146 -4.53 -11.14 21.69
C GLN A 146 -5.32 -10.44 20.58
N GLY A 147 -6.31 -9.62 20.95
CA GLY A 147 -7.21 -8.93 20.05
C GLY A 147 -7.88 -7.74 20.72
N VAL A 148 -8.93 -7.25 20.09
CA VAL A 148 -9.82 -6.21 20.62
C VAL A 148 -11.22 -6.76 20.78
N ASP A 149 -11.92 -6.28 21.82
CA ASP A 149 -13.32 -6.60 22.05
C ASP A 149 -14.18 -5.42 21.60
N LEU A 150 -15.03 -5.67 20.60
CA LEU A 150 -15.92 -4.71 19.97
C LEU A 150 -17.36 -5.00 20.42
N PRO A 151 -18.00 -4.08 21.17
CA PRO A 151 -19.39 -4.27 21.60
C PRO A 151 -20.34 -4.49 20.43
N LEU A 152 -21.20 -5.49 20.55
CA LEU A 152 -22.31 -5.75 19.63
C LEU A 152 -23.44 -6.46 20.37
N HIS A 153 -24.61 -6.53 19.75
CA HIS A 153 -25.72 -7.36 20.23
C HIS A 153 -25.63 -8.76 19.62
N THR A 154 -26.17 -9.74 20.34
CA THR A 154 -26.29 -11.09 19.79
C THR A 154 -27.21 -11.06 18.56
N GLY A 155 -26.72 -11.57 17.43
CA GLY A 155 -27.44 -11.55 16.16
C GLY A 155 -27.01 -10.43 15.21
N ASP A 156 -26.21 -9.45 15.66
CA ASP A 156 -25.68 -8.40 14.77
C ASP A 156 -24.77 -9.03 13.70
N PRO A 157 -24.83 -8.58 12.43
CA PRO A 157 -23.98 -9.12 11.38
C PRO A 157 -22.50 -8.79 11.62
N VAL A 158 -21.63 -9.78 11.44
CA VAL A 158 -20.17 -9.61 11.47
C VAL A 158 -19.63 -9.77 10.06
N TYR A 159 -18.83 -8.80 9.63
CA TYR A 159 -18.32 -8.71 8.27
C TYR A 159 -16.84 -9.15 8.17
N ALA A 160 -16.47 -9.77 7.05
CA ALA A 160 -15.07 -10.00 6.72
C ALA A 160 -14.35 -8.66 6.52
N ALA A 161 -13.28 -8.42 7.28
CA ALA A 161 -12.55 -7.15 7.23
C ALA A 161 -11.78 -6.96 5.90
N PHE A 162 -11.19 -8.06 5.41
CA PHE A 162 -10.44 -8.13 4.16
C PHE A 162 -10.82 -9.39 3.41
N SER A 163 -10.70 -9.36 2.07
CA SER A 163 -10.93 -10.54 1.24
C SER A 163 -9.90 -11.64 1.55
N GLY A 164 -10.31 -12.90 1.46
CA GLY A 164 -9.42 -14.02 1.69
C GLY A 164 -10.13 -15.36 1.74
N LYS A 165 -9.41 -16.37 2.19
CA LYS A 165 -9.91 -17.75 2.29
C LYS A 165 -10.16 -18.13 3.74
N VAL A 166 -11.33 -18.71 4.02
CA VAL A 166 -11.67 -19.24 5.33
C VAL A 166 -10.79 -20.45 5.64
N ARG A 167 -9.87 -20.28 6.60
CA ARG A 167 -9.00 -21.35 7.09
C ARG A 167 -9.69 -22.21 8.14
N MET A 168 -10.48 -21.59 9.01
CA MET A 168 -11.12 -22.26 10.14
C MET A 168 -12.51 -21.69 10.33
N SER A 169 -13.53 -22.55 10.41
CA SER A 169 -14.90 -22.18 10.78
C SER A 169 -15.44 -23.27 11.70
N ARG A 170 -15.24 -23.11 13.01
CA ARG A 170 -15.62 -24.13 13.99
C ARG A 170 -15.76 -23.59 15.41
N TYR A 171 -16.28 -24.42 16.31
CA TYR A 171 -16.28 -24.13 17.73
C TYR A 171 -14.89 -24.42 18.34
N ASN A 172 -14.39 -23.48 19.13
CA ASN A 172 -13.19 -23.59 19.94
C ASN A 172 -13.53 -23.26 21.40
N ARG A 173 -12.95 -23.99 22.36
CA ARG A 173 -13.27 -23.80 23.79
C ARG A 173 -13.03 -22.38 24.30
N GLY A 174 -11.98 -21.71 23.83
CA GLY A 174 -11.66 -20.33 24.23
C GLY A 174 -12.49 -19.33 23.43
N TYR A 175 -12.39 -19.40 22.11
CA TYR A 175 -12.98 -18.43 21.19
C TYR A 175 -14.48 -18.60 20.94
N GLY A 176 -15.10 -19.70 21.38
CA GLY A 176 -16.46 -20.03 21.00
C GLY A 176 -16.56 -20.38 19.53
N ASN A 177 -17.64 -19.96 18.88
CA ASN A 177 -17.72 -20.03 17.43
C ASN A 177 -16.71 -19.06 16.81
N LEU A 178 -15.72 -19.63 16.12
CA LEU A 178 -14.60 -18.91 15.54
C LEU A 178 -14.59 -19.06 14.02
N VAL A 179 -14.43 -17.93 13.33
CA VAL A 179 -14.02 -17.88 11.93
C VAL A 179 -12.60 -17.31 11.87
N VAL A 180 -11.72 -17.93 11.10
CA VAL A 180 -10.38 -17.40 10.78
C VAL A 180 -10.26 -17.31 9.27
N ILE A 181 -9.95 -16.12 8.78
CA ILE A 181 -9.72 -15.86 7.36
C ILE A 181 -8.23 -15.60 7.18
N ARG A 182 -7.61 -16.32 6.24
CA ARG A 182 -6.25 -16.05 5.79
C ARG A 182 -6.32 -15.20 4.52
N HIS A 183 -5.49 -14.17 4.47
CA HIS A 183 -5.40 -13.23 3.36
C HIS A 183 -4.14 -13.50 2.53
N GLU A 184 -4.13 -13.00 1.29
CA GLU A 184 -3.05 -13.27 0.33
C GLU A 184 -1.68 -12.72 0.77
N ASN A 185 -1.67 -11.71 1.63
CA ASN A 185 -0.45 -11.13 2.21
C ASN A 185 0.08 -11.90 3.43
N GLY A 186 -0.60 -12.99 3.82
CA GLY A 186 -0.27 -13.80 5.00
C GLY A 186 -0.77 -13.28 6.34
N LEU A 187 -1.54 -12.19 6.33
CA LEU A 187 -2.35 -11.77 7.47
C LEU A 187 -3.45 -12.82 7.71
N GLU A 188 -3.73 -13.11 8.98
CA GLU A 188 -4.94 -13.80 9.39
C GLU A 188 -5.78 -12.88 10.27
N THR A 189 -7.09 -12.87 10.02
CA THR A 189 -8.07 -12.19 10.89
C THR A 189 -8.96 -13.22 11.59
N PHE A 190 -9.20 -12.99 12.88
CA PHE A 190 -9.99 -13.89 13.74
C PHE A 190 -11.28 -13.18 14.13
N TYR A 191 -12.39 -13.92 14.09
CA TYR A 191 -13.73 -13.44 14.44
C TYR A 191 -14.35 -14.43 15.43
N ALA A 192 -14.29 -14.09 16.71
CA ALA A 192 -14.65 -14.98 17.80
C ALA A 192 -15.92 -14.56 18.54
N HIS A 193 -16.37 -15.44 19.42
CA HIS A 193 -17.58 -15.34 20.25
C HIS A 193 -18.88 -15.26 19.46
N LEU A 194 -18.86 -15.60 18.16
CA LEU A 194 -20.02 -15.54 17.28
C LEU A 194 -21.19 -16.39 17.82
N SER A 195 -22.43 -15.99 17.58
CA SER A 195 -23.60 -16.84 17.86
C SER A 195 -23.80 -17.88 16.77
N ARG A 196 -23.46 -17.53 15.52
CA ARG A 196 -23.56 -18.39 14.33
C ARG A 196 -22.41 -18.09 13.36
N ARG A 197 -21.95 -19.12 12.65
CA ARG A 197 -21.00 -18.99 11.53
C ARG A 197 -21.76 -19.27 10.24
N ASP A 198 -21.59 -18.38 9.26
CA ASP A 198 -22.33 -18.44 7.98
C ASP A 198 -21.42 -18.82 6.80
N VAL A 199 -20.17 -19.21 7.09
CA VAL A 199 -19.16 -19.65 6.11
C VAL A 199 -18.50 -20.95 6.56
N GLU A 200 -18.02 -21.73 5.58
CA GLU A 200 -17.34 -23.00 5.78
C GLU A 200 -15.83 -22.91 5.48
N VAL A 201 -15.08 -23.91 5.94
CA VAL A 201 -13.65 -24.00 5.64
C VAL A 201 -13.46 -24.22 4.15
N GLY A 202 -12.63 -23.39 3.53
CA GLY A 202 -12.38 -23.45 2.08
C GLY A 202 -13.00 -22.29 1.32
N ASP A 203 -14.05 -21.68 1.87
CA ASP A 203 -14.78 -20.59 1.22
C ASP A 203 -13.87 -19.39 0.96
N TRP A 204 -14.08 -18.77 -0.19
CA TRP A 204 -13.51 -17.47 -0.50
C TRP A 204 -14.53 -16.39 -0.16
N VAL A 205 -14.10 -15.39 0.61
CA VAL A 205 -14.95 -14.27 1.02
C VAL A 205 -14.33 -12.96 0.54
N GLU A 206 -15.19 -12.05 0.08
CA GLU A 206 -14.83 -10.67 -0.22
C GLU A 206 -14.95 -9.79 1.05
N ALA A 207 -14.17 -8.70 1.11
CA ALA A 207 -14.30 -7.73 2.18
C ALA A 207 -15.74 -7.17 2.21
N GLY A 208 -16.38 -7.21 3.38
CA GLY A 208 -17.78 -6.81 3.54
C GLY A 208 -18.79 -7.93 3.40
N ASP A 209 -18.38 -9.17 3.10
CA ASP A 209 -19.28 -10.32 3.20
C ASP A 209 -19.65 -10.60 4.67
N ILE A 210 -20.90 -11.01 4.90
CA ILE A 210 -21.34 -11.47 6.22
C ILE A 210 -20.80 -12.89 6.42
N ILE A 211 -20.00 -13.07 7.47
CA ILE A 211 -19.35 -14.36 7.79
C ILE A 211 -19.97 -15.07 9.01
N GLY A 212 -20.88 -14.38 9.69
CA GLY A 212 -21.58 -14.89 10.86
C GLY A 212 -22.27 -13.78 11.62
N LEU A 213 -22.80 -14.15 12.78
CA LEU A 213 -23.53 -13.24 13.65
C LEU A 213 -22.82 -13.10 15.00
N GLY A 214 -22.81 -11.89 15.54
CA GLY A 214 -22.28 -11.55 16.85
C GLY A 214 -22.97 -12.35 17.96
N GLY A 215 -22.25 -12.59 19.07
CA GLY A 215 -22.75 -13.41 20.16
C GLY A 215 -21.87 -13.36 21.40
N SER A 216 -22.02 -14.39 22.24
CA SER A 216 -21.29 -14.54 23.50
C SER A 216 -20.89 -16.01 23.75
N THR A 217 -20.51 -16.74 22.69
CA THR A 217 -20.13 -18.17 22.82
C THR A 217 -18.70 -18.37 23.31
N GLY A 218 -18.39 -19.55 23.85
CA GLY A 218 -17.06 -19.84 24.39
C GLY A 218 -16.79 -19.09 25.70
N ARG A 219 -15.56 -18.62 25.89
CA ARG A 219 -15.17 -17.92 27.12
C ARG A 219 -15.39 -16.41 26.97
N SER A 220 -16.65 -16.00 27.06
CA SER A 220 -17.07 -14.60 26.99
C SER A 220 -17.86 -14.20 28.25
N THR A 221 -17.78 -12.93 28.65
CA THR A 221 -18.57 -12.35 29.76
C THR A 221 -19.86 -11.66 29.30
N GLY A 222 -20.06 -11.50 27.99
CA GLY A 222 -21.23 -10.85 27.41
C GLY A 222 -21.09 -10.65 25.89
N PRO A 223 -22.14 -10.23 25.18
CA PRO A 223 -22.10 -10.08 23.73
C PRO A 223 -21.03 -9.08 23.25
N HIS A 224 -20.08 -9.57 22.45
CA HIS A 224 -19.06 -8.77 21.76
C HIS A 224 -18.42 -9.58 20.64
N LEU A 225 -17.79 -8.89 19.68
CA LEU A 225 -16.87 -9.50 18.73
C LEU A 225 -15.46 -9.39 19.29
N HIS A 226 -14.81 -10.53 19.51
CA HIS A 226 -13.38 -10.56 19.74
C HIS A 226 -12.67 -10.70 18.40
N PHE A 227 -11.94 -9.66 18.02
CA PHE A 227 -11.26 -9.53 16.73
C PHE A 227 -9.74 -9.52 16.91
N GLU A 228 -9.02 -10.36 16.16
CA GLU A 228 -7.56 -10.39 16.20
C GLU A 228 -6.96 -10.21 14.80
N THR A 229 -5.77 -9.62 14.75
CA THR A 229 -4.89 -9.59 13.59
C THR A 229 -3.62 -10.37 13.90
N ARG A 230 -3.28 -11.34 13.05
CA ARG A 230 -2.10 -12.18 13.23
C ARG A 230 -1.26 -12.30 11.97
N TYR A 231 0.05 -12.36 12.15
CA TYR A 231 0.98 -12.72 11.08
C TYR A 231 1.81 -13.93 11.51
N LYS A 232 1.73 -15.02 10.74
CA LYS A 232 2.40 -16.30 11.05
C LYS A 232 2.19 -16.76 12.51
N GLY A 233 0.97 -16.59 13.01
CA GLY A 233 0.56 -17.03 14.36
C GLY A 233 0.80 -16.01 15.47
N TYR A 234 1.61 -14.98 15.23
CA TYR A 234 1.87 -13.90 16.18
C TYR A 234 0.82 -12.81 16.04
N ALA A 235 0.10 -12.53 17.13
CA ALA A 235 -0.87 -11.45 17.15
C ALA A 235 -0.18 -10.09 17.33
N PHE A 236 -0.79 -9.06 16.76
CA PHE A 236 -0.45 -7.66 16.95
C PHE A 236 -1.74 -6.85 17.04
N ASP A 237 -1.64 -5.60 17.50
CA ASP A 237 -2.79 -4.77 17.78
C ASP A 237 -3.61 -4.46 16.51
N PRO A 238 -4.89 -4.88 16.44
CA PRO A 238 -5.78 -4.52 15.35
C PRO A 238 -5.98 -3.01 15.18
N GLU A 239 -5.85 -2.22 16.24
CA GLU A 239 -6.02 -0.76 16.20
C GLU A 239 -4.92 -0.06 15.37
N TRP A 240 -3.80 -0.75 15.11
CA TRP A 240 -2.75 -0.26 14.20
C TRP A 240 -3.20 -0.27 12.75
N LEU A 241 -4.11 -1.18 12.37
CA LEU A 241 -4.66 -1.22 11.03
C LEU A 241 -5.97 -0.47 10.92
N ILE A 242 -6.82 -0.55 11.95
CA ILE A 242 -8.23 -0.15 11.89
C ILE A 242 -8.52 0.86 13.01
N ASP A 243 -9.09 2.00 12.64
CA ASP A 243 -9.82 2.81 13.60
C ASP A 243 -11.26 2.28 13.68
N PHE A 244 -11.57 1.53 14.74
CA PHE A 244 -12.90 0.92 14.89
C PHE A 244 -14.00 1.93 15.21
N GLU A 245 -13.67 3.08 15.81
CA GLU A 245 -14.68 4.08 16.15
C GLU A 245 -15.15 4.82 14.90
N SER A 246 -14.22 5.21 14.01
CA SER A 246 -14.57 5.80 12.71
C SER A 246 -14.89 4.75 11.62
N GLY A 247 -14.50 3.50 11.83
CA GLY A 247 -14.62 2.41 10.86
C GLY A 247 -13.67 2.52 9.66
N VAL A 248 -12.58 3.29 9.80
CA VAL A 248 -11.64 3.61 8.72
C VAL A 248 -10.37 2.76 8.83
N LEU A 249 -9.88 2.28 7.68
CA LEU A 249 -8.56 1.66 7.59
C LEU A 249 -7.46 2.72 7.59
N ARG A 250 -6.47 2.57 8.47
CA ARG A 250 -5.38 3.54 8.65
C ARG A 250 -4.33 3.46 7.54
N HIS A 251 -4.00 2.25 7.08
CA HIS A 251 -2.87 2.02 6.17
C HIS A 251 -3.22 1.05 5.03
N ARG A 252 -2.77 1.37 3.82
CA ARG A 252 -2.80 0.44 2.68
C ARG A 252 -1.59 -0.50 2.68
N LEU A 253 -0.44 0.01 3.09
CA LEU A 253 0.77 -0.76 3.35
C LEU A 253 1.16 -0.55 4.81
N PHE A 254 1.29 -1.64 5.56
CA PHE A 254 1.63 -1.59 6.97
C PHE A 254 2.99 -2.27 7.19
N VAL A 255 3.89 -1.63 7.93
CA VAL A 255 5.19 -2.20 8.27
C VAL A 255 5.13 -2.73 9.70
N LEU A 256 5.11 -4.05 9.82
CA LEU A 256 5.11 -4.74 11.09
C LEU A 256 6.54 -5.05 11.54
N TYR A 257 6.91 -4.57 12.73
CA TYR A 257 8.23 -4.83 13.31
C TYR A 257 8.19 -6.05 14.23
N ARG A 258 9.19 -6.93 14.08
CA ARG A 258 9.33 -8.15 14.90
C ARG A 258 9.37 -7.88 16.39
N LYS A 259 9.95 -6.75 16.82
CA LYS A 259 10.04 -6.37 18.24
C LYS A 259 8.67 -6.36 18.93
N TYR A 260 7.63 -5.99 18.18
CA TYR A 260 6.28 -5.94 18.69
C TYR A 260 5.66 -7.32 18.87
N LEU A 261 6.03 -8.32 18.07
CA LEU A 261 5.44 -9.66 18.12
C LEU A 261 5.90 -10.51 19.32
N SER A 262 6.82 -10.00 20.15
CA SER A 262 7.38 -10.74 21.27
C SER A 262 6.43 -10.92 22.46
N GLU A 263 6.51 -12.09 23.11
CA GLU A 263 5.74 -12.36 24.33
C GLU A 263 6.19 -11.51 25.54
N GLY A 264 7.27 -10.72 25.41
CA GLY A 264 7.69 -9.73 26.39
C GLY A 264 7.22 -8.31 26.06
N SER A 265 6.80 -8.05 24.81
CA SER A 265 6.39 -6.73 24.36
C SER A 265 5.15 -6.27 25.11
N ARG A 266 5.11 -4.97 25.44
CA ARG A 266 3.89 -4.30 25.90
C ARG A 266 2.91 -4.06 24.75
N TYR A 267 3.37 -4.18 23.50
CA TYR A 267 2.64 -3.84 22.27
C TYR A 267 2.06 -2.42 22.28
N VAL A 268 2.66 -1.57 23.09
CA VAL A 268 2.40 -0.14 23.11
C VAL A 268 3.69 0.51 22.61
N PRO A 269 3.59 1.46 21.68
CA PRO A 269 4.69 2.37 21.39
C PRO A 269 5.31 2.89 22.70
N GLU A 270 6.61 2.71 22.91
CA GLU A 270 7.24 3.19 24.16
C GLU A 270 7.72 4.63 24.03
N THR A 271 7.76 5.15 22.80
CA THR A 271 8.27 6.46 22.42
C THR A 271 7.34 7.11 21.37
N GLU A 272 7.39 8.44 21.27
CA GLU A 272 6.72 9.17 20.19
C GLU A 272 7.22 8.72 18.80
N ASP A 273 8.49 8.34 18.69
CA ASP A 273 9.05 7.77 17.46
C ASP A 273 8.41 6.42 17.11
N ASP A 274 8.14 5.55 18.10
CA ASP A 274 7.44 4.29 17.89
C ASP A 274 5.98 4.52 17.46
N GLU A 275 5.29 5.50 18.05
CA GLU A 275 3.93 5.89 17.64
C GLU A 275 3.96 6.40 16.20
N TYR A 276 4.96 7.20 15.86
CA TYR A 276 5.14 7.73 14.52
C TYR A 276 5.46 6.62 13.51
N GLU A 277 6.32 5.66 13.85
CA GLU A 277 6.61 4.52 12.96
C GLU A 277 5.36 3.68 12.69
N ILE A 278 4.54 3.44 13.70
CA ILE A 278 3.33 2.62 13.60
C ILE A 278 2.22 3.36 12.84
N HIS A 279 2.03 4.66 13.08
CA HIS A 279 0.90 5.44 12.55
C HIS A 279 1.23 6.30 11.32
N PHE A 280 2.51 6.59 11.04
CA PHE A 280 2.92 7.53 9.98
C PHE A 280 4.13 7.04 9.16
N GLY A 281 4.67 5.84 9.45
CA GLY A 281 5.83 5.30 8.75
C GLY A 281 5.64 5.15 7.23
N ASP A 282 4.39 4.93 6.78
CA ASP A 282 4.02 4.73 5.38
C ASP A 282 3.80 6.05 4.60
N GLU A 283 3.34 7.12 5.27
CA GLU A 283 3.06 8.41 4.61
C GLU A 283 4.31 8.98 3.92
N ARG A 284 5.51 8.77 4.49
CA ARG A 284 6.76 9.18 3.82
C ARG A 284 7.06 8.34 2.58
N ALA A 285 6.78 7.04 2.56
CA ALA A 285 7.12 6.18 1.43
C ALA A 285 6.24 6.50 0.21
N TYR A 286 4.93 6.68 0.41
CA TYR A 286 4.02 7.09 -0.66
C TYR A 286 4.09 8.56 -1.00
N ALA A 287 4.22 9.48 -0.02
CA ALA A 287 4.41 10.89 -0.36
C ALA A 287 5.70 11.10 -1.16
N VAL A 288 6.76 10.33 -0.88
CA VAL A 288 7.99 10.34 -1.70
C VAL A 288 7.74 9.70 -3.07
N ALA A 289 7.06 8.56 -3.17
CA ALA A 289 6.77 7.94 -4.47
C ALA A 289 5.84 8.81 -5.35
N ASP A 290 4.79 9.39 -4.77
CA ASP A 290 3.83 10.27 -5.43
C ASP A 290 4.48 11.61 -5.80
N SER A 291 5.34 12.17 -4.94
CA SER A 291 6.10 13.37 -5.29
C SER A 291 7.11 13.09 -6.40
N ILE A 292 7.81 11.95 -6.39
CA ILE A 292 8.69 11.52 -7.48
C ILE A 292 7.89 11.32 -8.78
N ALA A 293 6.72 10.68 -8.72
CA ALA A 293 5.86 10.45 -9.88
C ALA A 293 5.31 11.78 -10.43
N ALA A 294 4.93 12.71 -9.56
CA ALA A 294 4.47 14.04 -9.94
C ALA A 294 5.59 14.88 -10.56
N VAL A 295 6.80 14.83 -9.99
CA VAL A 295 8.00 15.48 -10.57
C VAL A 295 8.30 14.89 -11.94
N ARG A 296 8.31 13.56 -12.08
CA ARG A 296 8.58 12.90 -13.38
C ARG A 296 7.53 13.27 -14.42
N LYS A 297 6.24 13.27 -14.05
CA LYS A 297 5.15 13.70 -14.93
C LYS A 297 5.30 15.18 -15.34
N ALA A 298 5.65 16.05 -14.40
CA ALA A 298 5.87 17.47 -14.70
C ALA A 298 7.09 17.68 -15.61
N GLU A 299 8.16 16.91 -15.44
CA GLU A 299 9.33 16.91 -16.33
C GLU A 299 8.97 16.40 -17.74
N GLU A 300 8.21 15.32 -17.84
CA GLU A 300 7.71 14.77 -19.11
C GLU A 300 6.80 15.77 -19.84
N GLU A 301 5.86 16.40 -19.14
CA GLU A 301 4.97 17.44 -19.68
C GLU A 301 5.75 18.69 -20.11
N ARG A 302 6.73 19.11 -19.33
CA ARG A 302 7.61 20.23 -19.68
C ARG A 302 8.47 19.91 -20.90
N ALA A 303 9.06 18.71 -20.96
CA ALA A 303 9.86 18.27 -22.10
C ALA A 303 8.99 18.16 -23.37
N ALA A 304 7.76 17.67 -23.25
CA ALA A 304 6.79 17.63 -24.35
C ALA A 304 6.39 19.04 -24.80
N ALA A 305 6.14 19.97 -23.88
CA ALA A 305 5.84 21.36 -24.21
C ALA A 305 7.03 22.08 -24.87
N GLU A 306 8.25 21.87 -24.38
CA GLU A 306 9.48 22.42 -24.98
C GLU A 306 9.76 21.80 -26.37
N ALA A 307 9.45 20.52 -26.59
CA ALA A 307 9.54 19.88 -27.90
C ALA A 307 8.47 20.40 -28.87
N ALA A 308 7.24 20.61 -28.40
CA ALA A 308 6.15 21.18 -29.20
C ALA A 308 6.42 22.65 -29.60
N ALA A 309 7.08 23.42 -28.73
CA ALA A 309 7.50 24.79 -29.00
C ALA A 309 8.81 24.90 -29.82
N ALA A 310 9.49 23.78 -30.08
CA ALA A 310 10.78 23.77 -30.75
C ALA A 310 10.64 24.24 -32.21
N LYS A 311 11.48 25.20 -32.60
CA LYS A 311 11.49 25.71 -33.98
C LYS A 311 12.74 25.23 -34.70
N TYR A 312 12.56 24.66 -35.88
CA TYR A 312 13.66 24.18 -36.71
C TYR A 312 13.87 25.06 -37.94
N HIS A 313 15.13 25.20 -38.36
CA HIS A 313 15.53 25.85 -39.59
C HIS A 313 16.37 24.90 -40.44
N LYS A 314 16.03 24.78 -41.73
CA LYS A 314 16.82 24.01 -42.70
C LYS A 314 17.86 24.91 -43.33
N VAL A 315 19.14 24.65 -43.06
CA VAL A 315 20.28 25.47 -43.49
C VAL A 315 20.33 25.60 -45.01
N ARG A 316 20.51 26.83 -45.49
CA ARG A 316 20.66 27.21 -46.89
C ARG A 316 22.04 27.81 -47.15
N SER A 317 22.42 27.94 -48.43
CA SER A 317 23.65 28.62 -48.80
C SER A 317 23.63 30.07 -48.29
N GLY A 318 24.72 30.49 -47.65
CA GLY A 318 24.85 31.82 -47.05
C GLY A 318 24.35 31.96 -45.61
N ASP A 319 23.72 30.92 -45.03
CA ASP A 319 23.32 30.97 -43.62
C ASP A 319 24.54 30.94 -42.69
N THR A 320 24.50 31.79 -41.67
CA THR A 320 25.47 31.80 -40.57
C THR A 320 24.74 31.64 -39.24
N LEU A 321 25.40 31.05 -38.23
CA LEU A 321 24.83 30.94 -36.89
C LEU A 321 24.43 32.31 -36.32
N TYR A 322 25.21 33.35 -36.61
CA TYR A 322 24.91 34.72 -36.22
C TYR A 322 23.67 35.27 -36.94
N GLY A 323 23.55 35.05 -38.26
CA GLY A 323 22.38 35.46 -39.04
C GLY A 323 21.10 34.76 -38.57
N LEU A 324 21.18 33.46 -38.28
CA LEU A 324 20.06 32.68 -37.74
C LEU A 324 19.68 33.13 -36.34
N ALA A 325 20.66 33.44 -35.48
CA ALA A 325 20.42 33.98 -34.15
C ALA A 325 19.61 35.29 -34.20
N ARG A 326 20.02 36.25 -35.05
CA ARG A 326 19.25 37.49 -35.25
C ARG A 326 17.86 37.22 -35.83
N LYS A 327 17.76 36.38 -36.86
CA LYS A 327 16.49 36.07 -37.55
C LYS A 327 15.44 35.47 -36.61
N TYR A 328 15.86 34.62 -35.67
CA TYR A 328 14.96 33.93 -34.76
C TYR A 328 14.88 34.58 -33.37
N GLY A 329 15.54 35.74 -33.17
CA GLY A 329 15.53 36.46 -31.89
C GLY A 329 16.18 35.67 -30.76
N THR A 330 17.28 34.98 -31.05
CA THR A 330 18.02 34.13 -30.10
C THR A 330 19.51 34.45 -30.15
N SER A 331 20.35 33.66 -29.48
CA SER A 331 21.82 33.81 -29.49
C SER A 331 22.51 32.60 -30.12
N VAL A 332 23.72 32.81 -30.64
CA VAL A 332 24.57 31.72 -31.14
C VAL A 332 24.80 30.66 -30.06
N ALA A 333 25.03 31.09 -28.81
CA ALA A 333 25.20 30.19 -27.68
C ALA A 333 23.93 29.38 -27.36
N ALA A 334 22.74 29.95 -27.53
CA ALA A 334 21.48 29.22 -27.38
C ALA A 334 21.29 28.18 -28.48
N ILE A 335 21.53 28.56 -29.75
CA ILE A 335 21.46 27.61 -30.88
C ILE A 335 22.46 26.46 -30.69
N CYS A 336 23.69 26.73 -30.28
CA CYS A 336 24.68 25.67 -30.02
C CYS A 336 24.24 24.74 -28.88
N ARG A 337 23.66 25.28 -27.79
CA ARG A 337 23.14 24.44 -26.68
C ARG A 337 21.98 23.55 -27.11
N LEU A 338 21.12 24.03 -28.01
CA LEU A 338 19.96 23.28 -28.52
C LEU A 338 20.34 22.17 -29.51
N ASN A 339 21.59 22.13 -29.98
CA ASN A 339 22.02 21.18 -31.01
C ASN A 339 23.35 20.54 -30.61
N SER A 340 23.29 19.30 -30.13
CA SER A 340 24.46 18.52 -29.75
C SER A 340 25.51 18.47 -30.87
N GLY A 341 26.75 18.87 -30.55
CA GLY A 341 27.88 18.88 -31.49
C GLY A 341 28.00 20.12 -32.38
N LEU A 342 27.15 21.14 -32.20
CA LEU A 342 27.34 22.46 -32.81
C LEU A 342 28.06 23.41 -31.84
N THR A 343 29.11 24.04 -32.34
CA THR A 343 29.87 25.08 -31.64
C THR A 343 29.79 26.38 -32.42
N ALA A 344 30.17 27.50 -31.80
CA ALA A 344 30.18 28.81 -32.47
C ALA A 344 31.11 28.86 -33.70
N LYS A 345 32.05 27.91 -33.81
CA LYS A 345 33.00 27.78 -34.94
C LYS A 345 32.58 26.70 -35.95
N SER A 346 31.52 25.95 -35.68
CA SER A 346 31.08 24.86 -36.53
C SER A 346 30.55 25.38 -37.88
N THR A 347 31.01 24.77 -38.97
CA THR A 347 30.49 25.05 -40.31
C THR A 347 29.10 24.45 -40.49
N LEU A 348 28.12 25.27 -40.90
CA LEU A 348 26.76 24.81 -41.16
C LEU A 348 26.72 24.03 -42.48
N ARG A 349 26.22 22.80 -42.44
CA ARG A 349 26.03 21.96 -43.63
C ARG A 349 24.68 22.27 -44.27
N ILE A 350 24.71 22.67 -45.55
CA ILE A 350 23.50 22.95 -46.34
C ILE A 350 22.56 21.74 -46.30
N GLY A 351 21.27 21.99 -46.11
CA GLY A 351 20.23 20.97 -46.02
C GLY A 351 20.03 20.36 -44.62
N LYS A 352 20.94 20.57 -43.67
CA LYS A 352 20.78 20.10 -42.29
C LYS A 352 19.71 20.94 -41.56
N SER A 353 18.80 20.28 -40.85
CA SER A 353 17.87 20.95 -39.93
C SER A 353 18.54 21.21 -38.59
N ILE A 354 18.47 22.45 -38.10
CA ILE A 354 18.99 22.86 -36.81
C ILE A 354 17.86 23.46 -35.97
N ARG A 355 17.86 23.15 -34.68
CA ARG A 355 16.92 23.74 -33.72
C ARG A 355 17.34 25.17 -33.41
N VAL A 356 16.49 26.13 -33.72
CA VAL A 356 16.74 27.56 -33.55
C VAL A 356 15.95 28.18 -32.40
N ARG A 357 14.97 27.45 -31.85
CA ARG A 357 14.24 27.83 -30.63
C ARG A 357 13.76 26.60 -29.89
#